data_AF-A0A9N8KH75-F1
#
_entry.id   AF-A0A9N8KH75-F1
#
_cell.length_a   1.000
_cell.length_b   1.000
_cell.length_c   1.000
_cell.angle_alpha   90.00
_cell.angle_beta   90.00
_cell.angle_gamma   90.00
#
_symmetry.space_group_name_H-M   'P 1'
#
loop_
_entity.id
_entity.type
_entity.pdbx_description
1 polymer ?
#
loop_
_entity_poly.entity_id
_entity_poly.type
_entity_poly.pdbx_seq_one_letter_code
_entity_poly.pdbx_strand_id
1 'polypeptide(L)'
;MSLSINPSTHSFSSPTPPTLTMTLLSHATSPVTIFIWNTALHISRALTNRGITITDQETNDSIPTTHFLVQRVAITRIRGSYDEELYLELPPGVPVQLQRAFGRNVDVKPLPRHIVQKGWEIDEQGKERKIRRSMKATGVDGLEAGHSYRVGVNSETLGWCRWAFATKDEVLVNKGEGGSCPDDFDWEKERKIEWMVEEGAVSVED
;
A
#
# COMPACT_ATOMS: atom_id res chain seq x y z
N MET A 1 7.72 -1.24 -12.30
CA MET A 1 7.08 -1.70 -11.05
C MET A 1 6.04 -2.74 -11.41
N SER A 2 6.00 -3.86 -10.69
CA SER A 2 4.98 -4.90 -10.90
C SER A 2 4.28 -5.25 -9.60
N LEU A 3 2.98 -5.55 -9.69
CA LEU A 3 2.15 -6.00 -8.59
C LEU A 3 1.79 -7.47 -8.80
N SER A 4 1.80 -8.24 -7.72
CA SER A 4 1.35 -9.63 -7.72
C SER A 4 0.61 -9.96 -6.43
N ILE A 5 -0.41 -10.80 -6.53
CA ILE A 5 -1.18 -11.29 -5.39
C ILE A 5 -0.98 -12.80 -5.30
N ASN A 6 -0.55 -13.29 -4.13
CA ASN A 6 -0.27 -14.71 -3.90
C ASN A 6 -0.95 -15.21 -2.61
N PRO A 7 -1.83 -16.23 -2.69
CA PRO A 7 -2.35 -16.84 -3.92
C PRO A 7 -3.16 -15.84 -4.75
N SER A 8 -3.22 -16.04 -6.07
CA SER A 8 -4.02 -15.19 -6.97
C SER A 8 -5.52 -15.50 -6.89
N THR A 9 -5.91 -16.48 -6.07
CA THR A 9 -7.30 -16.81 -5.76
C THR A 9 -7.55 -16.68 -4.26
N HIS A 10 -8.77 -16.29 -3.88
CA HIS A 10 -9.20 -16.17 -2.49
C HIS A 10 -10.64 -16.66 -2.33
N SER A 11 -10.95 -17.40 -1.27
CA SER A 11 -12.33 -17.67 -0.86
C SER A 11 -12.54 -17.15 0.55
N PHE A 12 -13.75 -16.66 0.88
CA PHE A 12 -14.09 -16.21 2.24
C PHE A 12 -14.15 -17.34 3.28
N SER A 13 -14.01 -18.59 2.84
CA SER A 13 -13.72 -19.73 3.72
C SER A 13 -12.30 -19.67 4.30
N SER A 14 -11.35 -19.04 3.57
CA SER A 14 -9.94 -18.94 3.97
C SER A 14 -9.79 -18.06 5.22
N PRO A 15 -8.97 -18.47 6.20
CA PRO A 15 -8.78 -17.72 7.44
C PRO A 15 -7.95 -16.46 7.24
N THR A 16 -7.10 -16.41 6.22
CA THR A 16 -6.15 -15.34 5.95
C THR A 16 -6.33 -14.77 4.54
N PRO A 17 -6.04 -13.47 4.32
CA PRO A 17 -6.01 -12.90 2.99
C PRO A 17 -4.76 -13.36 2.22
N PRO A 18 -4.78 -13.25 0.87
CA PRO A 18 -3.57 -13.34 0.06
C PRO A 18 -2.54 -12.27 0.42
N THR A 19 -1.32 -12.41 -0.10
CA THR A 19 -0.25 -11.41 0.03
C THR A 19 -0.14 -10.57 -1.25
N LEU A 20 -0.25 -9.26 -1.12
CA LEU A 20 0.13 -8.28 -2.13
C LEU A 20 1.64 -8.07 -2.07
N THR A 21 2.32 -8.29 -3.19
CA THR A 21 3.73 -7.96 -3.39
C THR A 21 3.85 -6.90 -4.47
N MET A 22 4.60 -5.84 -4.17
CA MET A 22 5.01 -4.79 -5.11
C MET A 22 6.50 -4.89 -5.32
N THR A 23 6.94 -5.10 -6.57
CA THR A 23 8.35 -5.16 -6.94
C THR A 23 8.74 -3.89 -7.69
N LEU A 24 9.72 -3.17 -7.14
CA LEU A 24 10.26 -1.92 -7.66
C LEU A 24 11.63 -2.18 -8.25
N LEU A 25 11.89 -1.68 -9.45
CA LEU A 25 13.18 -1.76 -10.12
C LEU A 25 13.54 -0.36 -10.61
N SER A 26 14.69 0.16 -10.18
CA SER A 26 15.23 1.41 -10.70
C SER A 26 16.10 1.13 -11.92
N HIS A 27 15.84 1.86 -13.01
CA HIS A 27 16.67 1.87 -14.21
C HIS A 27 17.69 3.02 -14.21
N ALA A 28 17.75 3.80 -13.12
CA ALA A 28 18.77 4.83 -12.98
C ALA A 28 20.17 4.23 -12.79
N THR A 29 21.19 4.99 -13.15
CA THR A 29 22.60 4.62 -12.95
C THR A 29 23.11 4.87 -11.52
N SER A 30 22.32 5.55 -10.69
CA SER A 30 22.65 5.93 -9.33
C SER A 30 21.49 5.61 -8.38
N PRO A 31 21.75 5.35 -7.09
CA PRO A 31 20.70 5.09 -6.10
C PRO A 31 19.67 6.21 -6.07
N VAL A 32 18.40 5.82 -5.90
CA VAL A 32 17.29 6.75 -5.75
C VAL A 32 16.65 6.52 -4.40
N THR A 33 16.54 7.57 -3.58
CA THR A 33 15.77 7.52 -2.34
C THR A 33 14.46 8.27 -2.53
N ILE A 34 13.37 7.63 -2.12
CA ILE A 34 12.01 8.12 -2.25
C ILE A 34 11.40 8.26 -0.86
N PHE A 35 10.86 9.44 -0.56
CA PHE A 35 10.04 9.64 0.61
C PHE A 35 8.60 9.21 0.32
N ILE A 36 8.17 8.12 0.96
CA ILE A 36 6.95 7.38 0.57
C ILE A 36 5.72 7.72 1.40
N TRP A 37 5.80 8.61 2.39
CA TRP A 37 4.69 8.86 3.30
C TRP A 37 3.37 9.18 2.59
N ASN A 38 2.32 8.44 2.96
CA ASN A 38 0.97 8.59 2.43
C ASN A 38 0.85 8.42 0.90
N THR A 39 1.77 7.67 0.28
CA THR A 39 1.74 7.32 -1.15
C THR A 39 1.36 5.85 -1.36
N ALA A 40 1.23 5.43 -2.62
CA ALA A 40 1.09 4.02 -2.98
C ALA A 40 2.28 3.14 -2.55
N LEU A 41 3.48 3.72 -2.43
CA LEU A 41 4.69 2.97 -2.04
C LEU A 41 4.76 2.71 -0.53
N HIS A 42 3.95 3.43 0.27
CA HIS A 42 3.81 3.13 1.69
C HIS A 42 2.94 1.87 1.87
N ILE A 43 3.50 0.71 1.54
CA ILE A 43 2.75 -0.56 1.43
C ILE A 43 1.97 -0.89 2.70
N SER A 44 2.53 -0.54 3.87
CA SER A 44 1.90 -0.70 5.20
C SER A 44 0.70 0.20 5.43
N ARG A 45 0.33 1.06 4.48
CA ARG A 45 -0.90 1.87 4.49
C ARG A 45 -1.58 1.96 3.14
N ALA A 46 -1.01 1.37 2.09
CA ALA A 46 -1.47 1.51 0.70
C ALA A 46 -2.95 1.11 0.51
N LEU A 47 -3.45 0.14 1.29
CA LEU A 47 -4.87 -0.29 1.27
C LEU A 47 -5.83 0.63 2.03
N THR A 48 -5.32 1.54 2.86
CA THR A 48 -6.11 2.43 3.72
C THR A 48 -5.81 3.91 3.52
N ASN A 49 -4.91 4.26 2.59
CA ASN A 49 -4.62 5.62 2.17
C ASN A 49 -4.98 5.88 0.69
N ARG A 50 -5.71 4.95 0.05
CA ARG A 50 -6.03 4.95 -1.40
C ARG A 50 -4.81 4.84 -2.33
N GLY A 51 -3.71 4.28 -1.85
CA GLY A 51 -2.53 3.98 -2.64
C GLY A 51 -2.72 2.84 -3.63
N ILE A 52 -3.60 1.87 -3.30
CA ILE A 52 -3.98 0.75 -4.18
C ILE A 52 -5.36 1.00 -4.80
N THR A 53 -5.48 0.69 -6.08
CA THR A 53 -6.75 0.68 -6.83
C THR A 53 -7.21 -0.75 -7.03
N ILE A 54 -8.52 -0.97 -7.01
CA ILE A 54 -9.15 -2.26 -7.30
C ILE A 54 -10.24 -1.99 -8.33
N THR A 55 -10.24 -2.74 -9.42
CA THR A 55 -11.22 -2.61 -10.51
C THR A 55 -11.80 -3.98 -10.82
N ASP A 56 -13.12 -4.09 -10.84
CA ASP A 56 -13.80 -5.30 -11.28
C ASP A 56 -13.50 -5.56 -12.76
N GLN A 57 -13.10 -6.78 -13.12
CA GLN A 57 -12.73 -7.11 -14.51
C GLN A 57 -13.94 -7.26 -15.43
N GLU A 58 -15.09 -7.65 -14.90
CA GLU A 58 -16.30 -7.90 -15.68
C GLU A 58 -17.03 -6.59 -15.95
N THR A 59 -17.24 -5.79 -14.91
CA THR A 59 -17.98 -4.53 -15.04
C THR A 59 -17.08 -3.34 -15.38
N ASN A 60 -15.76 -3.48 -15.20
CA ASN A 60 -14.78 -2.41 -15.31
C ASN A 60 -15.00 -1.26 -14.29
N ASP A 61 -15.77 -1.51 -13.23
CA ASP A 61 -16.05 -0.52 -12.19
C ASP A 61 -14.91 -0.45 -11.17
N SER A 62 -14.58 0.77 -10.76
CA SER A 62 -13.65 0.99 -9.65
C SER A 62 -14.33 0.67 -8.32
N ILE A 63 -13.69 -0.17 -7.51
CA ILE A 63 -14.16 -0.53 -6.18
C ILE A 63 -13.73 0.55 -5.18
N PRO A 64 -14.67 1.19 -4.47
CA PRO A 64 -14.32 2.17 -3.44
C PRO A 64 -13.53 1.53 -2.30
N THR A 65 -12.31 2.01 -2.08
CA THR A 65 -11.42 1.52 -1.03
C THR A 65 -11.49 2.36 0.25
N THR A 66 -11.11 1.73 1.35
CA THR A 66 -11.03 2.34 2.67
C THR A 66 -10.02 3.49 2.69
N HIS A 67 -10.36 4.55 3.42
CA HIS A 67 -9.48 5.70 3.64
C HIS A 67 -9.51 6.10 5.11
N PHE A 68 -8.35 6.03 5.77
CA PHE A 68 -8.17 6.43 7.15
C PHE A 68 -7.29 7.67 7.25
N LEU A 69 -7.79 8.67 7.98
CA LEU A 69 -6.97 9.80 8.38
C LEU A 69 -6.22 9.42 9.65
N VAL A 70 -4.89 9.50 9.62
CA VAL A 70 -4.06 9.17 10.77
C VAL A 70 -3.51 10.44 11.40
N GLN A 71 -3.87 10.67 12.66
CA GLN A 71 -3.23 11.69 13.49
C GLN A 71 -1.89 11.15 14.00
N ARG A 72 -0.80 11.86 13.73
CA ARG A 72 0.55 11.48 14.14
C ARG A 72 1.38 12.71 14.50
N VAL A 73 2.47 12.49 15.21
CA VAL A 73 3.53 13.49 15.40
C VAL A 73 4.25 13.76 14.07
N ALA A 74 5.01 14.86 14.02
CA ALA A 74 5.79 15.25 12.85
C ALA A 74 6.68 14.10 12.36
N ILE A 75 6.80 13.98 11.03
CA ILE A 75 7.71 13.02 10.39
C ILE A 75 9.12 13.54 10.54
N THR A 76 10.07 12.64 10.78
CA THR A 76 11.49 12.98 10.83
C THR A 76 12.32 12.14 9.86
N ARG A 77 13.50 12.62 9.47
CA ARG A 77 14.52 11.87 8.70
C ARG A 77 15.65 11.34 9.60
N ILE A 78 15.31 10.94 10.84
CA ILE A 78 16.30 10.50 11.82
C ILE A 78 16.59 9.00 11.63
N ARG A 79 17.88 8.66 11.48
CA ARG A 79 18.39 7.28 11.45
C ARG A 79 18.04 6.54 12.74
N GLY A 80 17.56 5.31 12.61
CA GLY A 80 17.06 4.43 13.66
C GLY A 80 15.68 4.82 14.22
N SER A 81 15.02 5.84 13.67
CA SER A 81 13.67 6.22 14.09
C SER A 81 12.60 5.36 13.42
N TYR A 82 11.38 5.36 13.96
CA TYR A 82 10.25 4.71 13.33
C TYR A 82 9.97 5.25 11.91
N ASP A 83 10.25 6.52 11.65
CA ASP A 83 10.04 7.15 10.34
C ASP A 83 11.09 6.77 9.30
N GLU A 84 12.18 6.10 9.69
CA GLU A 84 13.20 5.65 8.76
C GLU A 84 12.61 4.73 7.66
N GLU A 85 11.55 3.98 7.96
CA GLU A 85 10.84 3.14 6.97
C GLU A 85 10.20 3.94 5.83
N LEU A 86 10.03 5.26 6.01
CA LEU A 86 9.42 6.15 5.04
C LEU A 86 10.41 6.65 3.98
N TYR A 87 11.68 6.26 4.06
CA TYR A 87 12.73 6.61 3.10
C TYR A 87 13.16 5.34 2.38
N LEU A 88 12.54 5.09 1.23
CA LEU A 88 12.76 3.89 0.43
C LEU A 88 13.91 4.12 -0.54
N GLU A 89 14.99 3.39 -0.38
CA GLU A 89 16.09 3.38 -1.35
C GLU A 89 15.86 2.30 -2.42
N LEU A 90 16.07 2.69 -3.68
CA LEU A 90 16.08 1.82 -4.85
C LEU A 90 17.49 1.83 -5.46
N PRO A 91 18.29 0.77 -5.23
CA PRO A 91 19.60 0.65 -5.85
C PRO A 91 19.48 0.44 -7.37
N PRO A 92 20.49 0.87 -8.16
CA PRO A 92 20.51 0.65 -9.61
C PRO A 92 20.37 -0.82 -10.00
N GLY A 93 19.34 -1.16 -10.79
CA GLY A 93 19.16 -2.50 -11.34
C GLY A 93 18.83 -3.60 -10.31
N VAL A 94 18.61 -3.26 -9.03
CA VAL A 94 18.26 -4.23 -7.98
C VAL A 94 16.77 -4.16 -7.67
N PRO A 95 16.02 -5.28 -7.79
CA PRO A 95 14.63 -5.32 -7.40
C PRO A 95 14.45 -5.15 -5.88
N VAL A 96 13.59 -4.23 -5.46
CA VAL A 96 13.15 -4.05 -4.07
C VAL A 96 11.71 -4.51 -3.94
N GLN A 97 11.43 -5.40 -2.99
CA GLN A 97 10.10 -5.95 -2.76
C GLN A 97 9.46 -5.33 -1.51
N LEU A 98 8.21 -4.89 -1.68
CA LEU A 98 7.34 -4.44 -0.61
C LEU A 98 6.16 -5.39 -0.51
N GLN A 99 5.85 -5.87 0.69
CA GLN A 99 4.83 -6.91 0.89
C GLN A 99 3.85 -6.56 1.99
N ARG A 100 2.60 -7.00 1.81
CA ARG A 100 1.58 -6.98 2.85
C ARG A 100 0.46 -7.97 2.56
N ALA A 101 -0.23 -8.44 3.59
CA ALA A 101 -1.58 -8.97 3.46
C ALA A 101 -2.48 -8.05 2.60
N PHE A 102 -3.08 -8.62 1.55
CA PHE A 102 -4.08 -7.99 0.70
C PHE A 102 -5.45 -8.04 1.39
N GLY A 103 -5.52 -7.45 2.57
CA GLY A 103 -6.68 -7.48 3.47
C GLY A 103 -6.53 -6.44 4.57
N ARG A 104 -7.33 -6.57 5.65
CA ARG A 104 -7.19 -5.73 6.85
C ARG A 104 -5.84 -5.95 7.55
N ASN A 105 -5.49 -7.21 7.75
CA ASN A 105 -4.22 -7.68 8.29
C ASN A 105 -4.09 -9.19 7.98
N VAL A 106 -2.92 -9.78 8.24
CA VAL A 106 -2.69 -11.23 8.01
C VAL A 106 -3.58 -12.10 8.90
N ASP A 107 -3.78 -11.72 10.16
CA ASP A 107 -4.54 -12.50 11.15
C ASP A 107 -6.04 -12.20 11.16
N VAL A 108 -6.52 -11.39 10.23
CA VAL A 108 -7.89 -10.90 10.21
C VAL A 108 -8.62 -11.50 9.01
N LYS A 109 -9.58 -12.38 9.30
CA LYS A 109 -10.39 -13.04 8.28
C LYS A 109 -11.11 -11.99 7.40
N PRO A 110 -10.93 -12.04 6.06
CA PRO A 110 -11.69 -11.21 5.16
C PRO A 110 -13.18 -11.53 5.19
N LEU A 111 -14.02 -10.52 5.04
CA LEU A 111 -15.47 -10.68 4.99
C LEU A 111 -16.02 -10.26 3.63
N PRO A 112 -17.11 -10.89 3.15
CA PRO A 112 -17.72 -10.55 1.89
C PRO A 112 -18.37 -9.16 1.91
N ARG A 113 -18.53 -8.58 0.72
CA ARG A 113 -19.10 -7.25 0.48
C ARG A 113 -20.35 -6.95 1.32
N HIS A 114 -21.32 -7.86 1.34
CA HIS A 114 -22.61 -7.65 2.03
C HIS A 114 -22.50 -7.52 3.56
N ILE A 115 -21.42 -8.02 4.18
CA ILE A 115 -21.13 -7.83 5.61
C ILE A 115 -20.40 -6.51 5.84
N VAL A 116 -19.38 -6.24 5.03
CA VAL A 116 -18.54 -5.04 5.16
C VAL A 116 -19.36 -3.77 4.92
N GLN A 117 -20.26 -3.76 3.93
CA GLN A 117 -21.12 -2.61 3.63
C GLN A 117 -22.08 -2.24 4.78
N LYS A 118 -22.45 -3.20 5.64
CA LYS A 118 -23.23 -2.91 6.85
C LYS A 118 -22.38 -2.32 7.99
N GLY A 119 -21.05 -2.36 7.85
CA GLY A 119 -20.10 -2.02 8.91
C GLY A 119 -20.06 -3.08 10.02
N TRP A 120 -20.31 -4.35 9.68
CA TRP A 120 -20.45 -5.43 10.66
C TRP A 120 -19.22 -6.36 10.67
N GLU A 121 -19.18 -7.27 11.63
CA GLU A 121 -18.18 -8.34 11.76
C GLU A 121 -18.89 -9.67 12.06
N ILE A 122 -18.20 -10.79 11.88
CA ILE A 122 -18.66 -12.11 12.26
C ILE A 122 -17.89 -12.52 13.51
N ASP A 123 -18.59 -12.84 14.59
CA ASP A 123 -17.94 -13.32 15.82
C ASP A 123 -17.48 -14.78 15.72
N GLU A 124 -16.82 -15.28 16.76
CA GLU A 124 -16.30 -16.65 16.84
C GLU A 124 -17.39 -17.73 16.69
N GLN A 125 -18.66 -17.37 16.92
CA GLN A 125 -19.82 -18.25 16.82
C GLN A 125 -20.50 -18.17 15.44
N GLY A 126 -19.93 -17.38 14.51
CA GLY A 126 -20.48 -17.17 13.18
C GLY A 126 -21.62 -16.15 13.12
N LYS A 127 -21.84 -15.37 14.18
CA LYS A 127 -22.95 -14.42 14.25
C LYS A 127 -22.52 -13.02 13.86
N GLU A 128 -23.38 -12.35 13.09
CA GLU A 128 -23.18 -10.95 12.72
C GLU A 128 -23.25 -10.02 13.94
N ARG A 129 -22.22 -9.19 14.12
CA ARG A 129 -22.10 -8.20 15.19
C ARG A 129 -21.84 -6.82 14.60
N LYS A 130 -22.60 -5.83 15.05
CA LYS A 130 -22.37 -4.43 14.69
C LYS A 130 -21.09 -3.92 15.35
N ILE A 131 -20.19 -3.35 14.55
CA ILE A 131 -18.97 -2.69 15.02
C ILE A 131 -18.79 -1.34 14.34
N ARG A 132 -17.79 -0.56 14.78
CA ARG A 132 -17.38 0.66 14.08
C ARG A 132 -16.20 0.34 13.18
N ARG A 133 -16.46 0.11 11.89
CA ARG A 133 -15.43 -0.10 10.85
C ARG A 133 -15.76 0.67 9.57
N SER A 134 -14.81 0.72 8.64
CA SER A 134 -15.06 1.19 7.28
C SER A 134 -16.10 0.29 6.59
N MET A 135 -17.00 0.92 5.82
CA MET A 135 -17.98 0.22 4.96
C MET A 135 -17.45 0.00 3.52
N LYS A 136 -16.16 0.26 3.30
CA LYS A 136 -15.46 0.17 2.00
C LYS A 136 -14.46 -0.98 2.01
N ALA A 137 -14.05 -1.41 0.83
CA ALA A 137 -13.14 -2.54 0.67
C ALA A 137 -11.74 -2.22 1.22
N THR A 138 -11.05 -3.23 1.74
CA THR A 138 -9.65 -3.17 2.17
C THR A 138 -8.93 -4.43 1.68
N GLY A 139 -8.34 -4.37 0.48
CA GLY A 139 -7.85 -5.58 -0.19
C GLY A 139 -9.02 -6.50 -0.59
N VAL A 140 -8.92 -7.80 -0.31
CA VAL A 140 -10.04 -8.75 -0.54
C VAL A 140 -11.21 -8.61 0.44
N ASP A 141 -10.99 -7.95 1.59
CA ASP A 141 -12.07 -7.68 2.55
C ASP A 141 -13.05 -6.67 1.95
N GLY A 142 -14.30 -7.10 1.75
CA GLY A 142 -15.36 -6.31 1.12
C GLY A 142 -15.50 -6.46 -0.40
N LEU A 143 -14.78 -7.41 -1.01
CA LEU A 143 -15.01 -7.82 -2.41
C LEU A 143 -16.18 -8.82 -2.52
N GLU A 144 -16.61 -9.05 -3.76
CA GLU A 144 -17.72 -9.95 -4.10
C GLU A 144 -17.16 -11.32 -4.53
N ALA A 145 -17.80 -12.39 -4.09
CA ALA A 145 -17.44 -13.75 -4.50
C ALA A 145 -17.95 -14.03 -5.93
N GLY A 146 -17.23 -14.86 -6.67
CA GLY A 146 -17.49 -15.13 -8.08
C GLY A 146 -16.88 -14.13 -9.06
N HIS A 147 -16.14 -13.12 -8.57
CA HIS A 147 -15.60 -12.03 -9.39
C HIS A 147 -14.06 -12.07 -9.51
N SER A 148 -13.55 -11.49 -10.58
CA SER A 148 -12.10 -11.25 -10.75
C SER A 148 -11.80 -9.76 -10.81
N TYR A 149 -10.65 -9.37 -10.24
CA TYR A 149 -10.29 -7.97 -10.03
C TYR A 149 -8.88 -7.68 -10.53
N ARG A 150 -8.71 -6.53 -11.21
CA ARG A 150 -7.40 -5.91 -11.45
C ARG A 150 -7.01 -5.07 -10.25
N VAL A 151 -5.77 -5.21 -9.82
CA VAL A 151 -5.20 -4.49 -8.68
C VAL A 151 -4.03 -3.64 -9.16
N GLY A 152 -4.22 -2.34 -9.08
CA GLY A 152 -3.26 -1.33 -9.53
C GLY A 152 -2.78 -0.45 -8.39
N VAL A 153 -2.08 0.61 -8.76
CA VAL A 153 -1.66 1.69 -7.87
C VAL A 153 -2.31 2.99 -8.30
N ASN A 154 -2.59 3.84 -7.33
CA ASN A 154 -3.10 5.18 -7.59
C ASN A 154 -1.97 6.09 -8.09
N SER A 155 -1.98 6.40 -9.38
CA SER A 155 -0.98 7.23 -10.05
C SER A 155 -0.89 8.65 -9.49
N GLU A 156 -1.99 9.21 -8.98
CA GLU A 156 -1.99 10.51 -8.32
C GLU A 156 -1.09 10.48 -7.07
N THR A 157 -1.24 9.45 -6.25
CA THR A 157 -0.46 9.30 -5.01
C THR A 157 1.02 9.00 -5.27
N LEU A 158 1.34 8.34 -6.39
CA LEU A 158 2.72 8.17 -6.84
C LEU A 158 3.35 9.51 -7.26
N GLY A 159 2.54 10.42 -7.80
CA GLY A 159 2.97 11.78 -8.13
C GLY A 159 3.30 12.65 -6.92
N TRP A 160 2.92 12.24 -5.71
CA TRP A 160 3.23 12.95 -4.46
C TRP A 160 4.58 12.54 -3.85
N CYS A 161 5.21 11.49 -4.36
CA CYS A 161 6.51 11.02 -3.90
C CYS A 161 7.56 12.13 -4.10
N ARG A 162 8.27 12.48 -3.01
CA ARG A 162 9.50 13.27 -3.11
C ARG A 162 10.67 12.33 -3.28
N TRP A 163 11.67 12.71 -4.05
CA TRP A 163 12.76 11.81 -4.40
C TRP A 163 14.07 12.55 -4.66
N ALA A 164 15.19 11.84 -4.63
CA ALA A 164 16.50 12.36 -5.02
C ALA A 164 17.43 11.23 -5.47
N PHE A 165 18.45 11.57 -6.26
CA PHE A 165 19.60 10.71 -6.51
C PHE A 165 20.53 10.72 -5.30
N ALA A 166 20.16 9.92 -4.30
CA ALA A 166 20.88 9.79 -3.04
C ALA A 166 20.62 8.41 -2.47
N THR A 167 21.57 7.90 -1.70
CA THR A 167 21.39 6.76 -0.80
C THR A 167 20.53 7.18 0.39
N LYS A 168 19.93 6.18 1.07
CA LYS A 168 19.16 6.41 2.29
C LYS A 168 20.02 7.08 3.37
N ASP A 169 21.29 6.70 3.46
CA ASP A 169 22.21 7.22 4.46
C ASP A 169 22.58 8.70 4.26
N GLU A 170 22.57 9.18 3.01
CA GLU A 170 22.74 10.61 2.70
C GLU A 170 21.49 11.42 3.04
N VAL A 171 20.31 10.81 2.93
CA VAL A 171 19.03 11.45 3.26
C VAL A 171 18.79 11.50 4.77
N LEU A 172 19.19 10.49 5.52
CA LEU A 172 18.95 10.41 6.97
C LEU A 172 20.01 11.17 7.78
N VAL A 173 19.58 11.75 8.91
CA VAL A 173 20.46 12.41 9.89
C VAL A 173 20.54 11.62 11.19
N ASN A 174 21.61 11.82 11.95
CA ASN A 174 21.68 11.27 13.30
C ASN A 174 20.78 12.04 14.26
N LYS A 175 20.37 11.36 15.34
CA LYS A 175 19.57 11.99 16.39
C LYS A 175 20.35 13.14 17.04
N GLY A 176 19.72 14.32 17.09
CA GLY A 176 20.32 15.52 17.67
C GLY A 176 21.06 16.41 16.66
N GLU A 177 21.26 15.93 15.42
CA GLU A 177 21.67 16.78 14.31
C GLU A 177 20.50 17.68 13.87
N GLY A 178 20.82 18.86 13.36
CA GLY A 178 19.84 19.77 12.78
C GLY A 178 19.24 19.23 11.47
N GLY A 179 18.13 19.83 11.05
CA GLY A 179 17.53 19.52 9.75
C GLY A 179 16.75 18.20 9.74
N SER A 180 16.14 17.78 10.84
CA SER A 180 15.45 16.48 10.91
C SER A 180 14.09 16.44 10.23
N CYS A 181 13.56 17.57 9.73
CA CYS A 181 12.31 17.59 8.97
C CYS A 181 12.54 17.02 7.55
N PRO A 182 11.59 16.28 6.97
CA PRO A 182 11.66 15.89 5.56
C PRO A 182 11.85 17.09 4.63
N ASP A 183 11.26 18.25 4.95
CA ASP A 183 11.37 19.47 4.12
C ASP A 183 12.77 20.10 4.15
N ASP A 184 13.63 19.72 5.10
CA ASP A 184 14.99 20.25 5.22
C ASP A 184 15.97 19.59 4.24
N PHE A 185 15.56 18.51 3.57
CA PHE A 185 16.35 17.85 2.54
C PHE A 185 16.04 18.41 1.15
N ASP A 186 17.07 18.56 0.30
CA ASP A 186 16.89 19.10 -1.05
C ASP A 186 16.41 18.01 -2.02
N TRP A 187 15.09 17.78 -2.00
CA TRP A 187 14.43 16.88 -2.94
C TRP A 187 14.44 17.43 -4.36
N GLU A 188 14.44 16.53 -5.34
CA GLU A 188 14.28 16.86 -6.76
C GLU A 188 12.91 17.53 -7.00
N LYS A 189 12.93 18.66 -7.71
CA LYS A 189 11.77 19.54 -7.96
C LYS A 189 11.48 19.73 -9.44
N GLU A 190 12.49 19.59 -10.29
CA GLU A 190 12.39 19.85 -11.73
C GLU A 190 11.93 18.60 -12.47
N ARG A 191 12.39 17.43 -12.03
CA ARG A 191 12.12 16.15 -12.70
C ARG A 191 11.09 15.32 -11.95
N LYS A 192 10.25 14.64 -12.71
CA LYS A 192 9.32 13.64 -12.19
C LYS A 192 9.86 12.24 -12.43
N ILE A 193 9.57 11.32 -11.52
CA ILE A 193 9.77 9.90 -11.76
C ILE A 193 8.77 9.44 -12.82
N GLU A 194 9.26 8.75 -13.84
CA GLU A 194 8.42 8.02 -14.78
C GLU A 194 8.10 6.64 -14.19
N TRP A 195 6.80 6.36 -14.01
CA TRP A 195 6.33 5.11 -13.43
C TRP A 195 5.80 4.19 -14.52
N MET A 196 6.48 3.06 -14.75
CA MET A 196 5.94 1.93 -15.49
C MET A 196 5.32 0.95 -14.49
N VAL A 197 4.01 0.70 -14.61
CA VAL A 197 3.24 -0.11 -13.66
C VAL A 197 2.60 -1.29 -14.38
N GLU A 198 2.89 -2.49 -13.88
CA GLU A 198 2.16 -3.71 -14.23
C GLU A 198 1.19 -4.06 -13.10
N GLU A 199 -0.10 -4.16 -13.44
CA GLU A 199 -1.17 -4.49 -12.50
C GLU A 199 -1.13 -5.97 -12.09
N GLY A 200 -1.54 -6.23 -10.86
CA GLY A 200 -1.81 -7.59 -10.37
C GLY A 200 -3.25 -7.98 -10.63
N ALA A 201 -3.58 -9.24 -10.39
CA ALA A 201 -4.94 -9.74 -10.45
C ALA A 201 -5.24 -10.67 -9.28
N VAL A 202 -6.51 -10.72 -8.89
CA VAL A 202 -7.03 -11.69 -7.92
C VAL A 202 -8.44 -12.11 -8.30
N SER A 203 -8.73 -13.39 -8.19
CA SER A 203 -10.08 -13.94 -8.31
C SER A 203 -10.63 -14.31 -6.94
N VAL A 204 -11.86 -13.91 -6.64
CA VAL A 204 -12.56 -14.27 -5.41
C VAL A 204 -13.53 -15.38 -5.73
N GLU A 205 -13.25 -16.57 -5.22
CA GLU A 205 -14.07 -17.78 -5.37
C GLU A 205 -15.27 -17.77 -4.40
N ASP A 206 -16.26 -18.59 -4.72
CA ASP A 206 -17.46 -18.81 -3.89
C ASP A 206 -17.18 -19.45 -2.52
#